data_AF-A0A2G2ZDA4-F1
#
_entry.id   AF-A0A2G2ZDA4-F1
#
_cell.length_a   1.000
_cell.length_b   1.000
_cell.length_c   1.000
_cell.angle_alpha   90.00
_cell.angle_beta   90.00
_cell.angle_gamma   90.00
#
_symmetry.space_group_name_H-M   'P 1'
#
loop_
_entity.id
_entity.type
_entity.pdbx_description
1 polymer ?
#
loop_
_entity_poly.entity_id
_entity_poly.type
_entity_poly.pdbx_seq_one_letter_code
_entity_poly.pdbx_strand_id
1 'polypeptide(L)'
;MGVVVHSPGQPGMDGFALNAVFPQISPLSSLGEVIIEGYKSYKEQVKTEDFSPKVNCVVGANGSGKSNFFHAIRFVISDLFHNLRSEERQALLHEGAGHQVLSAFVEIVFDNSDNRMPVKC
;
A
#
# COMPACT_ATOMS: atom_id res chain seq x y z
N MET A 1 -6.07 5.86 1.48
CA MET A 1 -5.22 4.71 1.89
C MET A 1 -6.08 3.48 1.73
N GLY A 2 -5.67 2.50 0.94
CA GLY A 2 -6.52 1.37 0.63
C GLY A 2 -5.79 0.25 -0.10
N VAL A 3 -6.49 -0.88 -0.22
CA VAL A 3 -6.03 -2.02 -1.00
C VAL A 3 -6.95 -2.18 -2.20
N VAL A 4 -6.34 -2.37 -3.37
CA VAL A 4 -7.03 -2.75 -4.60
C VAL A 4 -6.69 -4.20 -4.86
N VAL A 5 -7.69 -5.00 -5.20
CA VAL A 5 -7.49 -6.38 -5.61
C VAL A 5 -7.82 -6.47 -7.09
N HIS A 6 -6.85 -6.90 -7.89
CA HIS A 6 -7.02 -7.11 -9.32
C HIS A 6 -7.11 -8.61 -9.62
N SER A 7 -8.18 -9.03 -10.29
CA SER A 7 -8.44 -10.43 -10.66
C SER A 7 -8.43 -10.58 -12.19
N PRO A 8 -7.24 -10.71 -12.81
CA PRO A 8 -7.14 -10.84 -14.25
C PRO A 8 -7.85 -12.13 -14.72
N GLY A 9 -8.76 -11.98 -15.69
CA GLY A 9 -9.58 -13.08 -16.21
C GLY A 9 -10.98 -13.21 -15.58
N GLN A 10 -11.33 -12.38 -14.59
CA GLN A 10 -12.68 -12.32 -14.02
C GLN A 10 -13.25 -10.89 -14.05
N PRO A 11 -13.86 -10.46 -15.17
CA PRO A 11 -14.42 -9.12 -15.30
C PRO A 11 -15.52 -8.90 -14.24
N GLY A 12 -15.37 -7.88 -13.40
CA GLY A 12 -16.32 -7.52 -12.33
C GLY A 12 -15.91 -7.98 -10.92
N MET A 13 -14.75 -8.61 -10.76
CA MET A 13 -14.19 -8.99 -9.46
C MET A 13 -13.06 -8.07 -8.99
N ASP A 14 -12.69 -7.07 -9.80
CA ASP A 14 -11.84 -5.96 -9.39
C ASP A 14 -12.58 -5.09 -8.38
N GLY A 15 -12.02 -4.91 -7.19
CA GLY A 15 -12.70 -4.27 -6.08
C GLY A 15 -11.75 -3.50 -5.16
N PHE A 16 -12.26 -2.41 -4.59
CA PHE A 16 -11.56 -1.67 -3.56
C PHE A 16 -11.82 -2.34 -2.20
N ALA A 17 -10.81 -3.01 -1.68
CA ALA A 17 -10.81 -3.53 -0.32
C ALA A 17 -10.49 -2.37 0.65
N LEU A 18 -11.51 -1.58 0.98
CA LEU A 18 -11.44 -0.61 2.07
C LEU A 18 -11.39 -1.36 3.40
N ASN A 19 -10.21 -1.49 3.99
CA ASN A 19 -9.99 -2.15 5.28
C ASN A 19 -10.53 -3.60 5.30
N ALA A 20 -10.20 -4.40 4.29
CA ALA A 20 -10.56 -5.81 4.33
C ALA A 20 -9.88 -6.44 5.55
N VAL A 21 -10.66 -6.92 6.52
CA VAL A 21 -10.16 -7.71 7.64
C VAL A 21 -9.23 -8.79 7.08
N PHE A 22 -7.93 -8.65 7.34
CA PHE A 22 -6.82 -9.26 6.60
C PHE A 22 -6.36 -10.68 7.03
N PRO A 23 -6.98 -11.45 7.95
CA PRO A 23 -6.42 -12.74 8.36
C PRO A 23 -6.48 -13.83 7.27
N GLN A 24 -6.80 -13.50 6.02
CA GLN A 24 -6.93 -14.45 4.90
C GLN A 24 -6.07 -14.09 3.66
N ILE A 25 -5.21 -13.07 3.70
CA ILE A 25 -4.16 -12.95 2.67
C ILE A 25 -3.19 -14.10 2.90
N SER A 26 -3.45 -15.20 2.21
CA SER A 26 -2.55 -16.34 2.16
C SER A 26 -1.20 -15.83 1.66
N PRO A 27 -0.06 -16.26 2.25
CA PRO A 27 1.28 -15.78 1.90
C PRO A 27 1.70 -16.04 0.44
N LEU A 28 0.81 -16.57 -0.41
CA LEU A 28 1.01 -16.83 -1.83
C LEU A 28 0.32 -15.83 -2.78
N SER A 29 -0.54 -14.91 -2.32
CA SER A 29 -1.08 -13.87 -3.22
C SER A 29 0.07 -12.96 -3.65
N SER A 30 0.27 -12.79 -4.96
CA SER A 30 1.40 -12.03 -5.48
C SER A 30 1.12 -10.54 -5.30
N LEU A 31 2.04 -9.83 -4.64
CA LEU A 31 2.03 -8.36 -4.63
C LEU A 31 2.17 -7.90 -6.09
N GLY A 32 1.25 -7.07 -6.58
CA GLY A 32 1.29 -6.57 -7.94
C GLY A 32 2.11 -5.30 -8.00
N GLU A 33 1.55 -4.22 -7.44
CA GLU A 33 2.19 -2.90 -7.41
C GLU A 33 1.87 -2.15 -6.11
N VAL A 34 2.72 -1.20 -5.77
CA VAL A 34 2.53 -0.28 -4.65
C VAL A 34 2.64 1.14 -5.15
N ILE A 35 1.63 1.96 -4.85
CA ILE A 35 1.57 3.38 -5.20
C ILE A 35 1.56 4.19 -3.90
N ILE A 36 2.47 5.16 -3.79
CA ILE A 36 2.65 5.98 -2.59
C ILE A 36 2.73 7.45 -3.01
N GLU A 37 1.94 8.31 -2.36
CA GLU A 37 1.99 9.76 -2.56
C GLU A 37 1.71 10.50 -1.26
N GLY A 38 2.43 11.61 -1.03
CA GLY A 38 2.28 12.45 0.15
C GLY A 38 2.64 11.80 1.49
N TYR A 39 3.22 10.59 1.50
CA TYR A 39 3.50 9.81 2.72
C TYR A 39 4.95 9.94 3.18
N LYS A 40 5.18 10.52 4.36
CA LYS A 40 6.50 10.67 5.01
C LYS A 40 7.59 11.21 4.09
N SER A 41 8.44 10.36 3.50
CA SER A 41 9.52 10.77 2.58
C SER A 41 9.07 10.86 1.12
N TYR A 42 7.88 10.37 0.79
CA TYR A 42 7.33 10.31 -0.56
C TYR A 42 6.42 11.51 -0.79
N LYS A 43 6.99 12.63 -1.26
CA LYS A 43 6.21 13.83 -1.59
C LYS A 43 5.37 13.61 -2.85
N GLU A 44 6.04 13.21 -3.92
CA GLU A 44 5.44 12.95 -5.22
C GLU A 44 4.98 11.49 -5.31
N GLN A 45 4.12 11.22 -6.28
CA GLN A 45 3.64 9.87 -6.55
C GLN A 45 4.80 8.98 -6.99
N VAL A 46 4.97 7.88 -6.29
CA VAL A 46 5.89 6.81 -6.67
C VAL A 46 5.07 5.54 -6.87
N LYS A 47 5.26 4.92 -8.03
CA LYS A 47 4.68 3.63 -8.39
C LYS A 47 5.80 2.63 -8.58
N THR A 48 5.69 1.46 -7.97
CA THR A 48 6.63 0.36 -8.21
C THR A 48 6.34 -0.34 -9.53
N GLU A 49 7.35 -1.00 -10.08
CA GLU A 49 7.14 -2.04 -11.10
C GLU A 49 6.46 -3.26 -10.48
N ASP A 50 6.04 -4.19 -11.35
CA ASP A 50 5.45 -5.46 -10.95
C ASP A 50 6.42 -6.27 -10.08
N PHE A 51 5.96 -6.73 -8.92
CA PHE A 51 6.81 -7.57 -8.06
C PHE A 51 6.94 -8.99 -8.62
N SER A 52 8.12 -9.56 -8.44
CA SER A 52 8.36 -10.98 -8.68
C SER A 52 7.61 -11.83 -7.65
N PRO A 53 7.02 -12.97 -8.02
CA PRO A 53 6.39 -13.89 -7.09
C PRO A 53 7.39 -14.63 -6.19
N LYS A 54 8.70 -14.42 -6.39
CA LYS A 54 9.76 -15.13 -5.65
C LYS A 54 10.45 -14.25 -4.62
N VAL A 55 11.28 -13.31 -5.09
CA VAL A 55 12.14 -12.48 -4.25
C VAL A 55 12.19 -11.08 -4.84
N ASN A 56 12.00 -10.08 -3.98
CA ASN A 56 12.06 -8.67 -4.32
C ASN A 56 13.01 -7.96 -3.38
N CYS A 57 13.86 -7.08 -3.91
CA CYS A 57 14.88 -6.38 -3.14
C CYS A 57 14.65 -4.88 -3.21
N VAL A 58 14.51 -4.23 -2.04
CA VAL A 58 14.43 -2.76 -1.93
C VAL A 58 15.81 -2.21 -1.57
N VAL A 59 16.41 -1.45 -2.48
CA VAL A 59 17.77 -0.89 -2.33
C VAL A 59 17.77 0.63 -2.46
N GLY A 60 18.77 1.29 -1.89
CA GLY A 60 18.91 2.76 -1.96
C GLY A 60 19.80 3.33 -0.84
N ALA A 61 20.24 4.57 -0.99
CA ALA A 61 21.10 5.26 -0.03
C ALA A 61 20.45 5.45 1.35
N ASN A 62 21.25 5.74 2.39
CA ASN A 62 20.70 6.08 3.70
C ASN A 62 19.84 7.35 3.60
N GLY A 63 18.66 7.32 4.21
CA GLY A 63 17.68 8.41 4.09
C GLY A 63 16.78 8.36 2.85
N SER A 64 16.96 7.41 1.93
CA SER A 64 16.15 7.33 0.69
C SER A 64 14.69 6.90 0.86
N GLY A 65 14.22 6.70 2.10
CA GLY A 65 12.82 6.33 2.38
C GLY A 65 12.51 4.84 2.46
N LYS A 66 13.48 3.92 2.35
CA LYS A 66 13.25 2.45 2.41
C LYS A 66 12.42 1.99 3.62
N SER A 67 12.74 2.45 4.83
CA SER A 67 11.95 2.09 6.02
C SER A 67 10.53 2.66 5.95
N ASN A 68 10.36 3.84 5.36
CA ASN A 68 9.04 4.45 5.14
C ASN A 68 8.24 3.68 4.10
N PHE A 69 8.86 3.07 3.09
CA PHE A 69 8.21 2.15 2.15
C PHE A 69 7.55 0.98 2.89
N PHE A 70 8.32 0.27 3.72
CA PHE A 70 7.77 -0.84 4.52
C PHE A 70 6.73 -0.38 5.54
N HIS A 71 6.90 0.81 6.12
CA HIS A 71 5.88 1.38 6.98
C HIS A 71 4.58 1.66 6.23
N ALA A 72 4.63 2.19 5.00
CA ALA A 72 3.46 2.42 4.16
C ALA A 72 2.70 1.11 3.87
N ILE A 73 3.43 0.06 3.50
CA ILE A 73 2.85 -1.27 3.25
C ILE A 73 2.21 -1.82 4.52
N ARG A 74 2.96 -1.86 5.63
CA ARG A 74 2.47 -2.34 6.92
C ARG A 74 1.23 -1.57 7.35
N PHE A 75 1.22 -0.28 7.10
CA PHE A 75 0.13 0.61 7.49
C PHE A 75 -1.17 0.33 6.76
N VAL A 76 -1.11 -0.02 5.47
CA VAL A 76 -2.29 -0.38 4.67
C VAL A 76 -2.81 -1.78 4.99
N ILE A 77 -1.92 -2.73 5.26
CA ILE A 77 -2.28 -4.14 5.53
C ILE A 77 -2.69 -4.37 7.00
N SER A 78 -2.31 -3.48 7.91
CA SER A 78 -2.63 -3.64 9.34
C SER A 78 -3.87 -2.82 9.74
N ASP A 79 -4.60 -3.30 10.75
CA ASP A 79 -5.67 -2.53 11.42
C ASP A 79 -5.17 -1.31 12.21
N LEU A 80 -3.87 -0.99 12.12
CA LEU A 80 -3.22 0.11 12.82
C LEU A 80 -3.87 1.46 12.49
N PHE A 81 -4.48 1.61 11.31
CA PHE A 81 -5.15 2.86 10.92
C PHE A 81 -6.32 3.23 11.83
N HIS A 82 -7.08 2.24 12.32
CA HIS A 82 -8.33 2.48 13.04
C HIS A 82 -8.15 3.19 14.39
N ASN A 83 -6.95 3.08 14.98
CA ASN A 83 -6.68 3.59 16.32
C ASN A 83 -5.85 4.89 16.35
N LEU A 84 -5.56 5.49 15.19
CA LEU A 84 -4.68 6.66 15.14
C LEU A 84 -5.41 7.95 15.48
N ARG A 85 -4.83 8.66 16.44
CA ARG A 85 -5.20 10.03 16.80
C ARG A 85 -4.88 10.98 15.65
N SER A 86 -5.51 12.15 15.64
CA SER A 86 -5.31 13.15 14.58
C SER A 86 -3.85 13.58 14.42
N GLU A 87 -3.13 13.72 15.54
CA GLU A 87 -1.70 14.05 15.58
C GLU A 87 -0.85 12.98 14.89
N GLU A 88 -1.14 11.70 15.15
CA GLU A 88 -0.43 10.58 14.55
C GLU A 88 -0.70 10.49 13.04
N ARG A 89 -1.91 10.86 12.58
CA ARG A 89 -2.22 10.95 11.15
C ARG A 89 -1.47 12.08 10.46
N GLN A 90 -1.34 13.25 11.11
CA GLN A 90 -0.55 14.35 10.59
C GLN A 90 0.93 13.96 10.44
N ALA A 91 1.48 13.18 11.39
CA ALA A 91 2.85 12.67 11.32
C ALA A 91 3.12 11.64 10.19
N LEU A 92 2.10 11.25 9.44
CA LEU A 92 2.23 10.42 8.23
C LEU A 92 2.32 11.25 6.96
N LEU A 93 1.85 12.49 6.99
CA LEU A 93 1.94 13.41 5.86
C LEU A 93 3.40 13.79 5.64
N HIS A 94 3.77 14.03 4.39
CA HIS A 94 5.08 14.55 4.05
C HIS A 94 5.25 15.98 4.59
N GLU A 95 6.23 16.17 5.46
CA GLU A 95 6.68 17.48 5.94
C GLU A 95 8.05 17.79 5.34
N GLY A 96 8.09 18.67 4.36
CA GLY A 96 9.31 19.13 3.69
C GLY A 96 9.40 20.64 3.63
N ALA A 97 10.60 21.17 3.41
CA ALA A 97 10.85 22.60 3.26
C ALA A 97 10.14 23.13 2.00
N GLY A 98 8.93 23.66 2.16
CA GLY A 98 8.21 24.31 1.08
C GLY A 98 6.71 24.30 1.22
N HIS A 99 6.08 23.14 1.47
CA HIS A 99 4.62 22.97 1.62
C HIS A 99 4.31 21.64 2.32
N GLN A 100 3.49 21.65 3.37
CA GLN A 100 2.86 20.44 3.90
C GLN A 100 1.82 19.93 2.89
N VAL A 101 1.86 18.64 2.59
CA VAL A 101 0.81 18.00 1.79
C VAL A 101 -0.47 17.87 2.62
N LEU A 102 -1.62 18.19 2.03
CA LEU A 102 -2.92 18.13 2.72
C LEU A 102 -3.50 16.71 2.79
N SER A 103 -2.96 15.80 1.97
CA SER A 103 -3.40 14.41 1.89
C SER A 103 -2.23 13.50 1.55
N ALA A 104 -2.31 12.25 2.03
CA ALA A 104 -1.43 11.16 1.64
C ALA A 104 -2.28 9.95 1.28
N PHE A 105 -1.83 9.19 0.29
CA PHE A 105 -2.41 7.89 0.03
C PHE A 105 -1.32 6.85 -0.24
N VAL A 106 -1.63 5.63 0.16
CA VAL A 106 -0.91 4.43 -0.16
C VAL A 106 -1.95 3.48 -0.71
N GLU A 107 -1.66 2.93 -1.88
CA GLU A 107 -2.45 1.93 -2.56
C GLU A 107 -1.57 0.71 -2.81
N ILE A 108 -2.12 -0.47 -2.53
CA ILE A 108 -1.47 -1.74 -2.83
C ILE A 108 -2.39 -2.52 -3.74
N VAL A 109 -1.87 -2.94 -4.88
CA VAL A 109 -2.57 -3.83 -5.81
C VAL A 109 -2.07 -5.25 -5.58
N PHE A 110 -3.01 -6.17 -5.37
CA PHE A 110 -2.73 -7.61 -5.33
C PHE A 110 -3.18 -8.27 -6.62
N ASP A 111 -2.37 -9.18 -7.14
CA ASP A 111 -2.78 -10.11 -8.18
C ASP A 111 -3.52 -11.29 -7.53
N ASN A 112 -4.82 -11.38 -7.81
CA ASN A 112 -5.74 -12.41 -7.34
C ASN A 112 -6.08 -13.42 -8.44
N SER A 113 -5.15 -13.70 -9.36
CA SER A 113 -5.26 -14.78 -10.37
C SER A 113 -5.56 -16.15 -9.76
N ASP A 114 -5.18 -16.39 -8.50
CA ASP A 114 -5.42 -17.65 -7.79
C ASP A 114 -6.76 -17.69 -7.03
N ASN A 115 -7.56 -16.61 -7.12
CA ASN A 115 -8.85 -16.44 -6.47
C ASN A 115 -8.84 -16.73 -4.96
N ARG A 116 -7.71 -16.53 -4.30
CA ARG A 116 -7.60 -16.76 -2.85
C ARG A 116 -8.16 -15.62 -2.02
N MET A 117 -8.18 -14.41 -2.55
CA MET A 117 -8.78 -13.26 -1.87
C MET A 117 -10.29 -13.25 -2.12
N PRO A 118 -11.12 -13.31 -1.06
CA PRO A 118 -12.57 -13.20 -1.21
C PRO A 118 -12.94 -11.75 -1.52
N VAL A 119 -13.00 -11.41 -2.81
CA VAL A 119 -13.57 -10.15 -3.28
C VAL A 119 -15.09 -10.27 -3.26
N LYS A 120 -15.75 -9.45 -2.45
CA LYS A 120 -17.22 -9.33 -2.46
C LYS A 120 -17.60 -8.30 -3.51
N CYS A 121 -18.34 -8.73 -4.52
CA CYS A 121 -19.06 -7.85 -5.45
C CYS A 121 -20.08 -6.98 -4.71
#